data_AF-A0AAW2IQD9-F1
#
_entry.id   AF-A0AAW2IQD9-F1
#
_cell.length_a   1.000
_cell.length_b   1.000
_cell.length_c   1.000
_cell.angle_alpha   90.00
_cell.angle_beta   90.00
_cell.angle_gamma   90.00
#
_symmetry.space_group_name_H-M   'P 1'
#
loop_
_entity.id
_entity.type
_entity.pdbx_description
1 polymer ?
#
loop_
_entity_poly.entity_id
_entity_poly.type
_entity_poly.pdbx_seq_one_letter_code
_entity_poly.pdbx_strand_id
1 'polypeptide(L)'
;MDKPWLQHLGTTCVLCQEDMQESHEHLLFLCPYATMCLRVIRRMVTLHWPYNNWTMVIRWTSVRWRGKHVVSAAYRALLASVVYHLWRERNLRIFQHTTRTADELARSVVSEIRDLIICKQLPSSVSTRGLYRLWRIPWPVEGDAHS
;
A
#
# COMPACT_ATOMS: atom_id res chain seq x y z
N MET A 1 1.75 25.22 -29.57
CA MET A 1 2.06 23.78 -29.38
C MET A 1 1.64 23.42 -27.97
N ASP A 2 0.38 23.03 -27.80
CA ASP A 2 -0.15 22.64 -26.51
C ASP A 2 0.20 21.17 -26.29
N LYS A 3 1.07 20.90 -25.33
CA LYS A 3 1.44 19.54 -24.93
C LYS A 3 0.28 18.99 -24.11
N PRO A 4 -0.53 18.03 -24.60
CA PRO A 4 -1.74 17.58 -23.91
C PRO A 4 -1.45 17.05 -22.50
N TRP A 5 -0.28 16.45 -22.31
CA TRP A 5 0.17 15.96 -21.00
C TRP A 5 0.53 17.06 -19.98
N LEU A 6 0.68 18.32 -20.40
CA LEU A 6 0.87 19.44 -19.46
C LEU A 6 -0.47 19.91 -18.86
N GLN A 7 -1.64 19.56 -19.43
CA GLN A 7 -2.93 19.95 -18.86
C GLN A 7 -3.19 19.36 -17.48
N HIS A 8 -2.53 18.24 -17.14
CA HIS A 8 -2.66 17.58 -15.85
C HIS A 8 -1.76 18.17 -14.76
N LEU A 9 -0.98 19.22 -15.08
CA LEU A 9 -0.27 20.06 -14.10
C LEU A 9 -1.18 21.15 -13.51
N GLY A 10 -2.50 20.94 -13.57
CA GLY A 10 -3.49 21.85 -13.02
C GLY A 10 -3.37 22.02 -11.51
N THR A 11 -4.11 22.97 -10.97
CA THR A 11 -4.21 23.23 -9.53
C THR A 11 -5.02 22.16 -8.80
N THR A 12 -5.66 21.22 -9.51
CA THR A 12 -6.53 20.19 -8.95
C THR A 12 -5.88 18.81 -8.98
N CYS A 13 -5.95 18.09 -7.86
CA CYS A 13 -5.44 16.72 -7.75
C CYS A 13 -6.38 15.71 -8.41
N VAL A 14 -5.84 14.84 -9.28
CA VAL A 14 -6.65 13.87 -10.03
C VAL A 14 -7.19 12.74 -9.11
N LEU A 15 -6.54 12.50 -7.96
CA LEU A 15 -6.95 11.47 -7.02
C LEU A 15 -8.13 11.88 -6.12
N CYS A 16 -8.10 13.10 -5.57
CA CYS A 16 -9.15 13.58 -4.64
C CYS A 16 -10.08 14.65 -5.22
N GLN A 17 -9.77 15.22 -6.39
CA GLN A 17 -10.54 16.30 -7.04
C GLN A 17 -10.59 17.59 -6.21
N GLU A 18 -9.70 17.76 -5.24
CA GLU A 18 -9.53 19.03 -4.51
C GLU A 18 -8.61 19.98 -5.27
N ASP A 19 -8.84 21.29 -5.11
CA ASP A 19 -8.00 22.35 -5.69
C ASP A 19 -6.68 22.50 -4.94
N MET A 20 -5.88 21.44 -5.02
CA MET A 20 -4.54 21.35 -4.45
C MET A 20 -3.57 20.79 -5.48
N GLN A 21 -2.46 21.53 -5.69
CA GLN A 21 -1.43 21.15 -6.64
C GLN A 21 -0.80 19.80 -6.24
N GLU A 22 -0.69 18.91 -7.23
CA GLU A 22 -0.07 17.60 -7.02
C GLU A 22 1.43 17.75 -6.71
N SER A 23 1.81 17.30 -5.53
CA SER A 23 3.20 17.14 -5.10
C SER A 23 3.37 15.75 -4.48
N HIS A 24 4.60 15.31 -4.28
CA HIS A 24 4.85 14.08 -3.51
C HIS A 24 4.22 14.17 -2.11
N GLU A 25 4.24 15.36 -1.51
CA GLU A 25 3.62 15.62 -0.21
C GLU A 25 2.10 15.45 -0.28
N HIS A 26 1.44 16.03 -1.30
CA HIS A 26 0.01 15.86 -1.44
C HIS A 26 -0.36 14.40 -1.75
N LEU A 27 0.18 13.83 -2.83
CA LEU A 27 -0.23 12.52 -3.35
C LEU A 27 -0.06 11.38 -2.35
N LEU A 28 0.96 11.47 -1.49
CA LEU A 28 1.21 10.46 -0.48
C LEU A 28 0.62 10.87 0.88
N PHE A 29 0.85 12.10 1.35
CA PHE A 29 0.67 12.47 2.76
C PHE A 29 -0.66 13.17 3.06
N LEU A 30 -1.15 14.01 2.13
CA LEU A 30 -2.28 14.92 2.41
C LEU A 30 -3.54 14.60 1.61
N CYS A 31 -3.43 13.86 0.50
CA CYS A 31 -4.52 13.56 -0.40
C CYS A 31 -5.59 12.69 0.31
N PRO A 32 -6.85 13.16 0.45
CA PRO A 32 -7.91 12.41 1.12
C PRO A 32 -8.12 11.00 0.55
N TYR A 33 -7.96 10.85 -0.77
CA TYR A 33 -8.04 9.55 -1.43
C TYR A 33 -6.93 8.59 -0.94
N ALA A 34 -5.69 9.05 -0.91
CA ALA A 34 -4.55 8.27 -0.43
C ALA A 34 -4.65 7.97 1.07
N THR A 35 -5.06 8.95 1.88
CA THR A 35 -5.31 8.78 3.31
C THR A 35 -6.40 7.74 3.56
N MET A 36 -7.49 7.76 2.79
CA MET A 36 -8.55 6.77 2.90
C MET A 36 -8.04 5.37 2.53
N CYS A 37 -7.27 5.23 1.44
CA CYS A 37 -6.64 3.95 1.06
C CYS A 37 -5.84 3.36 2.23
N LEU A 38 -4.97 4.16 2.86
CA LEU A 38 -4.19 3.71 4.01
C LEU A 38 -5.05 3.30 5.21
N ARG A 39 -6.13 4.05 5.48
CA ARG A 39 -7.07 3.73 6.57
C ARG A 39 -7.76 2.39 6.32
N VAL A 40 -8.14 2.10 5.08
CA VAL A 40 -8.75 0.81 4.70
C VAL A 40 -7.73 -0.32 4.82
N ILE A 41 -6.51 -0.16 4.26
CA ILE A 41 -5.42 -1.14 4.39
C ILE A 41 -5.22 -1.49 5.87
N ARG A 42 -5.10 -0.49 6.74
CA ARG A 42 -4.93 -0.69 8.18
C ARG A 42 -6.07 -1.47 8.83
N ARG A 43 -7.32 -1.37 8.35
CA ARG A 43 -8.44 -2.16 8.89
C ARG A 43 -8.36 -3.63 8.46
N MET A 44 -7.74 -3.89 7.31
CA MET A 44 -7.63 -5.24 6.73
C MET A 44 -6.49 -6.07 7.33
N VAL A 45 -5.49 -5.41 7.95
CA VAL A 45 -4.31 -6.04 8.54
C VAL A 45 -4.14 -5.57 9.98
N THR A 46 -3.72 -6.43 10.91
CA THR A 46 -3.54 -6.03 12.32
C THR A 46 -2.17 -5.39 12.55
N LEU A 47 -1.82 -4.43 11.71
CA LEU A 47 -0.54 -3.73 11.74
C LEU A 47 -0.71 -2.40 12.51
N HIS A 48 0.04 -2.26 13.60
CA HIS A 48 0.08 -1.01 14.36
C HIS A 48 1.19 -0.11 13.81
N TRP A 49 0.82 0.93 13.06
CA TRP A 49 1.73 2.02 12.68
C TRP A 49 1.14 3.39 13.08
N PRO A 50 1.95 4.46 13.19
CA PRO A 50 1.46 5.75 13.66
C PRO A 50 0.32 6.32 12.81
N TYR A 51 -0.71 6.85 13.48
CA TYR A 51 -1.83 7.54 12.82
C TYR A 51 -1.30 8.87 12.23
N ASN A 52 -1.64 9.14 10.98
CA ASN A 52 -1.80 10.49 10.40
C ASN A 52 -0.60 11.21 9.80
N ASN A 53 0.59 10.61 9.75
CA ASN A 53 1.68 11.25 9.03
C ASN A 53 2.57 10.19 8.37
N TRP A 54 2.57 10.13 7.04
CA TRP A 54 3.46 9.26 6.27
C TRP A 54 4.94 9.51 6.61
N THR A 55 5.35 10.72 6.95
CA THR A 55 6.70 11.03 7.44
C THR A 55 6.96 10.33 8.78
N MET A 56 5.95 10.30 9.65
CA MET A 56 6.00 9.54 10.89
C MET A 56 6.00 8.03 10.63
N VAL A 57 5.23 7.55 9.63
CA VAL A 57 5.28 6.15 9.19
C VAL A 57 6.69 5.81 8.71
N ILE A 58 7.25 6.56 7.76
CA ILE A 58 8.60 6.35 7.22
C ILE A 58 9.65 6.40 8.35
N ARG A 59 9.64 7.42 9.21
CA ARG A 59 10.57 7.52 10.34
C ARG A 59 10.41 6.36 11.33
N TRP A 60 9.17 5.98 11.63
CA TRP A 60 8.90 4.86 12.52
C TRP A 60 9.34 3.53 11.91
N THR A 61 9.13 3.33 10.60
CA THR A 61 9.60 2.15 9.89
C THR A 61 11.12 2.06 9.85
N SER A 62 11.82 3.19 9.64
CA SER A 62 13.29 3.21 9.55
C SER A 62 13.98 2.89 10.87
N VAL A 63 13.30 3.07 12.00
CA VAL A 63 13.80 2.73 13.35
C VAL A 63 13.35 1.33 13.77
N ARG A 64 12.06 1.00 13.64
CA ARG A 64 11.46 -0.23 14.18
C ARG A 64 11.77 -1.47 13.35
N TRP A 65 11.96 -1.31 12.03
CA TRP A 65 11.97 -2.42 11.06
C TRP A 65 13.30 -2.57 10.33
N ARG A 66 14.39 -2.40 11.08
CA ARG A 66 15.75 -2.69 10.60
C ARG A 66 15.95 -4.21 10.51
N GLY A 67 16.77 -4.64 9.54
CA GLY A 67 17.18 -6.03 9.37
C GLY A 67 16.32 -6.87 8.41
N LYS A 68 16.65 -8.17 8.37
CA LYS A 68 16.09 -9.18 7.47
C LYS A 68 14.86 -9.91 8.05
N HIS A 69 14.30 -9.41 9.15
CA HIS A 69 13.12 -10.02 9.76
C HIS A 69 11.94 -9.97 8.78
N VAL A 70 11.23 -11.09 8.68
CA VAL A 70 10.19 -11.28 7.64
C VAL A 70 9.03 -10.30 7.78
N VAL A 71 8.71 -9.89 9.01
CA VAL A 71 7.71 -8.85 9.27
C VAL A 71 8.17 -7.52 8.70
N SER A 72 9.42 -7.12 8.97
CA SER A 72 10.02 -5.91 8.39
C SER A 72 10.02 -5.93 6.86
N ALA A 73 10.26 -7.08 6.24
CA ALA A 73 10.24 -7.23 4.79
C ALA A 73 8.82 -7.05 4.21
N ALA A 74 7.81 -7.71 4.78
CA ALA A 74 6.42 -7.58 4.33
C ALA A 74 5.90 -6.14 4.44
N TYR A 75 6.30 -5.43 5.49
CA TYR A 75 5.96 -4.02 5.65
C TYR A 75 6.62 -3.09 4.62
N ARG A 76 7.91 -3.30 4.31
CA ARG A 76 8.58 -2.55 3.24
C ARG A 76 7.90 -2.80 1.89
N ALA A 77 7.54 -4.05 1.62
CA ALA A 77 6.78 -4.42 0.43
C ALA A 77 5.41 -3.71 0.39
N LEU A 78 4.71 -3.63 1.52
CA LEU A 78 3.45 -2.90 1.62
C LEU A 78 3.59 -1.42 1.26
N LEU A 79 4.58 -0.71 1.85
CA LEU A 79 4.78 0.71 1.54
C LEU A 79 5.11 0.93 0.06
N ALA A 80 5.98 0.08 -0.51
CA ALA A 80 6.32 0.13 -1.93
C ALA A 80 5.08 -0.12 -2.82
N SER A 81 4.27 -1.13 -2.48
CA SER A 81 3.02 -1.44 -3.20
C SER A 81 2.03 -0.27 -3.12
N VAL A 82 1.84 0.36 -1.95
CA VAL A 82 0.95 1.54 -1.84
C VAL A 82 1.42 2.68 -2.76
N VAL A 83 2.71 3.03 -2.74
CA VAL A 83 3.26 4.09 -3.59
C VAL A 83 3.03 3.75 -5.07
N TYR A 84 3.33 2.51 -5.46
CA TYR A 84 3.14 2.04 -6.84
C TYR A 84 1.67 2.10 -7.27
N HIS A 85 0.75 1.59 -6.46
CA HIS A 85 -0.68 1.56 -6.79
C HIS A 85 -1.30 2.94 -6.84
N LEU A 86 -0.89 3.88 -5.98
CA LEU A 86 -1.33 5.28 -6.07
C LEU A 86 -0.85 5.95 -7.36
N TRP A 87 0.42 5.75 -7.72
CA TRP A 87 0.96 6.25 -8.98
C TRP A 87 0.23 5.64 -10.19
N ARG A 88 0.01 4.32 -10.17
CA ARG A 88 -0.71 3.61 -11.23
C ARG A 88 -2.15 4.11 -11.35
N GLU A 89 -2.85 4.28 -10.23
CA GLU A 89 -4.21 4.82 -10.18
C GLU A 89 -4.28 6.22 -10.78
N ARG A 90 -3.35 7.12 -10.39
CA ARG A 90 -3.26 8.47 -10.96
C ARG A 90 -3.12 8.41 -12.48
N ASN A 91 -2.22 7.57 -13.00
CA ASN A 91 -2.01 7.44 -14.43
C ASN A 91 -3.23 6.84 -15.15
N LEU A 92 -3.92 5.87 -14.55
CA LEU A 92 -5.14 5.31 -15.12
C LEU A 92 -6.25 6.36 -15.24
N ARG A 93 -6.40 7.23 -14.24
CA ARG A 93 -7.36 8.34 -14.30
C ARG A 93 -7.03 9.37 -15.36
N ILE A 94 -5.75 9.68 -15.52
CA ILE A 94 -5.27 10.66 -16.51
C ILE A 94 -5.40 10.12 -17.94
N PHE A 95 -4.91 8.92 -18.20
CA PHE A 95 -4.71 8.42 -19.56
C PHE A 95 -5.80 7.46 -20.04
N GLN A 96 -6.54 6.85 -19.13
CA GLN A 96 -7.57 5.86 -19.45
C GLN A 96 -8.95 6.24 -18.91
N HIS A 97 -9.06 7.36 -18.17
CA HIS A 97 -10.30 7.81 -17.53
C HIS A 97 -11.00 6.74 -16.68
N THR A 98 -10.21 5.80 -16.14
CA THR A 98 -10.71 4.75 -15.24
C THR A 98 -10.41 5.14 -13.80
N THR A 99 -11.39 4.91 -12.92
CA THR A 99 -11.28 5.22 -11.50
C THR A 99 -11.60 3.98 -10.68
N ARG A 100 -10.84 3.78 -9.61
CA ARG A 100 -11.19 2.86 -8.52
C ARG A 100 -11.46 3.67 -7.26
N THR A 101 -12.32 3.12 -6.42
CA THR A 101 -12.50 3.60 -5.05
C THR A 101 -11.25 3.32 -4.22
N ALA A 102 -11.06 4.10 -3.16
CA ALA A 102 -9.93 3.90 -2.24
C ALA A 102 -9.94 2.50 -1.61
N ASP A 103 -11.13 1.94 -1.43
CA ASP A 103 -11.38 0.63 -0.85
C ASP A 103 -11.02 -0.51 -1.83
N GLU A 104 -11.32 -0.36 -3.12
CA GLU A 104 -10.86 -1.30 -4.16
C GLU A 104 -9.34 -1.29 -4.31
N LEU A 105 -8.73 -0.10 -4.33
CA LEU A 105 -7.27 0.02 -4.39
C LEU A 105 -6.61 -0.66 -3.17
N ALA A 106 -7.14 -0.39 -1.97
CA ALA A 106 -6.66 -0.99 -0.74
C ALA A 106 -6.76 -2.51 -0.75
N ARG A 107 -7.86 -3.07 -1.28
CA ARG A 107 -8.00 -4.52 -1.47
C ARG A 107 -6.94 -5.09 -2.40
N SER A 108 -6.68 -4.44 -3.55
CA SER A 108 -5.65 -4.88 -4.48
C SER A 108 -4.27 -4.92 -3.82
N VAL A 109 -3.91 -3.87 -3.10
CA VAL A 109 -2.63 -3.78 -2.37
C VAL A 109 -2.51 -4.90 -1.32
N VAL A 110 -3.55 -5.10 -0.49
CA VAL A 110 -3.49 -6.12 0.56
C VAL A 110 -3.45 -7.53 -0.03
N SER A 111 -4.19 -7.80 -1.11
CA SER A 111 -4.14 -9.10 -1.80
C SER A 111 -2.74 -9.37 -2.33
N GLU A 112 -2.14 -8.42 -3.05
CA GLU A 112 -0.78 -8.57 -3.60
C GLU A 112 0.24 -8.95 -2.53
N ILE A 113 0.20 -8.31 -1.36
CA ILE A 113 1.14 -8.63 -0.29
C ILE A 113 0.82 -9.97 0.38
N ARG A 114 -0.45 -10.35 0.53
CA ARG A 114 -0.82 -11.68 1.03
C ARG A 114 -0.32 -12.78 0.11
N ASP A 115 -0.52 -12.62 -1.19
CA ASP A 115 -0.05 -13.54 -2.22
C ASP A 115 1.47 -13.66 -2.18
N LEU A 116 2.19 -12.53 -2.04
CA LEU A 116 3.63 -12.53 -1.86
C LEU A 116 4.07 -13.27 -0.59
N ILE A 117 3.37 -13.12 0.53
CA ILE A 117 3.68 -13.82 1.79
C ILE A 117 3.49 -15.33 1.64
N ILE A 118 2.40 -15.75 0.98
CA ILE A 118 2.08 -17.16 0.73
C ILE A 118 3.14 -17.78 -0.21
N CYS A 119 3.41 -17.13 -1.34
CA CYS A 119 4.32 -17.64 -2.37
C CYS A 119 5.80 -17.69 -1.92
N LYS A 120 6.19 -16.94 -0.89
CA LYS A 120 7.59 -16.94 -0.38
C LYS A 120 7.99 -18.22 0.34
N GLN A 121 7.06 -19.16 0.59
CA GLN A 121 7.32 -20.46 1.24
C GLN A 121 8.24 -20.32 2.47
N LEU A 122 7.86 -19.41 3.37
CA LEU A 122 8.65 -19.07 4.55
C LEU A 122 8.73 -20.26 5.53
N PRO A 123 9.85 -20.45 6.24
CA PRO A 123 9.98 -21.56 7.19
C PRO A 123 8.93 -21.44 8.31
N SER A 124 8.46 -22.59 8.82
CA SER A 124 7.50 -22.67 9.93
C SER A 124 8.13 -22.18 11.23
N SER A 125 8.14 -20.86 11.42
CA SER A 125 8.74 -20.18 12.56
C SER A 125 7.71 -19.34 13.32
N VAL A 126 7.99 -19.00 14.57
CA VAL A 126 7.17 -18.07 15.37
C VAL A 126 6.98 -16.74 14.63
N SER A 127 8.01 -16.26 13.93
CA SER A 127 7.95 -15.04 13.13
C SER A 127 7.02 -15.17 11.92
N THR A 128 7.03 -16.33 11.25
CA THR A 128 6.12 -16.63 10.12
C THR A 128 4.69 -16.75 10.60
N ARG A 129 4.43 -17.47 11.71
CA ARG A 129 3.09 -17.55 12.33
C ARG A 129 2.59 -16.17 12.75
N GLY A 130 3.46 -15.34 13.32
CA GLY A 130 3.18 -13.95 13.65
C GLY A 130 2.80 -13.14 12.40
N LEU A 131 3.55 -13.28 11.32
CA LEU A 131 3.26 -12.62 10.05
C LEU A 131 1.89 -13.02 9.48
N TYR A 132 1.58 -14.31 9.43
CA TYR A 132 0.28 -14.79 8.93
C TYR A 132 -0.89 -14.23 9.76
N ARG A 133 -0.76 -14.25 11.09
CA ARG A 133 -1.75 -13.62 11.99
C ARG A 133 -1.90 -12.13 11.73
N LEU A 134 -0.76 -11.41 11.60
CA LEU A 134 -0.75 -9.97 11.35
C LEU A 134 -1.46 -9.58 10.05
N TRP A 135 -1.37 -10.45 9.04
CA TRP A 135 -1.95 -10.23 7.72
C TRP A 135 -3.31 -10.89 7.51
N ARG A 136 -3.85 -11.54 8.55
CA ARG A 136 -5.10 -12.34 8.52
C ARG A 136 -5.10 -13.38 7.40
N ILE A 137 -3.95 -14.01 7.17
CA ILE A 137 -3.80 -15.11 6.21
C ILE A 137 -4.09 -16.42 6.95
N PRO A 138 -4.95 -17.31 6.41
CA PRO A 138 -5.14 -18.64 6.97
C PRO A 138 -3.81 -19.39 7.04
N TRP A 139 -3.54 -20.06 8.16
CA TRP A 139 -2.37 -20.91 8.25
C TRP A 139 -2.56 -22.12 7.32
N PRO A 140 -1.59 -22.45 6.45
CA PRO A 140 -1.70 -23.62 5.58
C PRO A 140 -1.76 -24.86 6.48
N VAL A 141 -2.82 -25.66 6.32
CA VAL A 141 -2.93 -26.96 6.98
C VAL A 141 -1.85 -27.86 6.37
N GLU A 142 -1.08 -28.55 7.21
CA GLU A 142 -0.03 -29.46 6.75
C GLU A 142 -0.70 -30.59 5.94
N GLY A 143 -0.65 -30.49 4.60
CA GLY A 143 -1.34 -31.41 3.68
C GLY A 143 -1.21 -31.07 2.19
N ASP A 144 -1.12 -29.79 1.81
CA ASP A 144 -1.18 -29.38 0.39
C ASP A 144 0.19 -29.08 -0.25
N ALA A 145 1.29 -29.39 0.43
CA ALA A 145 2.64 -29.17 -0.09
C ALA A 145 3.25 -30.41 -0.75
N HIS A 146 2.47 -31.38 -1.21
CA HIS A 146 2.93 -32.46 -2.09
C HIS A 146 1.76 -33.03 -2.92
N SER A 147 1.50 -32.43 -4.07
CA SER A 147 0.88 -33.06 -5.24
C SER A 147 1.29 -32.31 -6.50
#